data_AF-A0A2R7RCR0-F1
#
_entry.id   AF-A0A2R7RCR0-F1
#
_cell.length_a   1.000
_cell.length_b   1.000
_cell.length_c   1.000
_cell.angle_alpha   90.00
_cell.angle_beta   90.00
_cell.angle_gamma   90.00
#
_symmetry.space_group_name_H-M   'P 1'
#
loop_
_entity.id
_entity.type
_entity.pdbx_description
1 polymer ?
#
loop_
_entity_poly.entity_id
_entity_poly.type
_entity_poly.pdbx_seq_one_letter_code
_entity_poly.pdbx_strand_id
1 'polypeptide(L)' 'MTSEIAEKRIRAGLSQQKLAALAHVSQPNLSAYESGKRIPRPETLDRIMKALRRRP' A
#
# COMPACT_ATOMS: atom_id res chain seq x y z
N MET A 1 2.92 1.04 -15.94
CA MET A 1 1.62 0.86 -15.27
C MET A 1 1.84 0.96 -13.77
N THR A 2 1.23 1.95 -13.11
CA THR A 2 1.19 2.04 -11.64
C THR A 2 0.13 1.08 -11.11
N SER A 3 0.40 0.37 -10.02
CA SER A 3 -0.61 -0.49 -9.38
C SER A 3 -1.74 0.33 -8.74
N GLU A 4 -2.91 -0.29 -8.56
CA GLU A 4 -4.05 0.30 -7.85
C GLU A 4 -3.68 0.79 -6.44
N ILE A 5 -2.76 0.09 -5.76
CA ILE A 5 -2.24 0.47 -4.44
C ILE A 5 -1.56 1.85 -4.51
N ALA A 6 -0.68 2.05 -5.49
CA ALA A 6 0.05 3.29 -5.67
C ALA A 6 -0.90 4.47 -5.95
N GLU A 7 -1.89 4.27 -6.81
CA GLU A 7 -2.87 5.30 -7.18
C GLU A 7 -3.71 5.73 -5.97
N LYS A 8 -4.24 4.77 -5.21
CA LYS A 8 -5.02 5.06 -4.00
C LYS A 8 -4.16 5.74 -2.93
N ARG A 9 -2.91 5.31 -2.77
CA ARG A 9 -1.97 5.93 -1.82
C ARG A 9 -1.74 7.41 -2.14
N ILE A 10 -1.50 7.73 -3.42
CA ILE A 10 -1.28 9.10 -3.89
C ILE A 10 -2.54 9.95 -3.67
N ARG A 11 -3.73 9.43 -4.02
CA ARG A 11 -5.01 10.12 -3.77
C ARG A 11 -5.28 10.36 -2.28
N ALA A 12 -4.79 9.49 -1.41
CA ALA A 12 -4.87 9.65 0.04
C ALA A 12 -3.78 10.57 0.62
N GLY A 13 -2.86 11.11 -0.19
CA GLY A 13 -1.76 11.97 0.26
C GLY A 13 -0.75 11.25 1.15
N LEU A 14 -0.66 9.92 1.08
CA LEU A 14 0.22 9.12 1.93
C LEU A 14 1.58 8.88 1.27
N SER A 15 2.66 8.98 2.04
CA SER A 15 3.95 8.44 1.63
C SER A 15 3.93 6.91 1.70
N GLN A 16 4.84 6.24 0.97
CA GLN A 16 4.98 4.78 1.07
C GLN A 16 5.29 4.34 2.51
N GLN A 17 6.14 5.07 3.23
CA GLN A 17 6.43 4.77 4.64
C GLN A 17 5.17 4.86 5.52
N LYS A 18 4.35 5.89 5.34
CA LYS A 18 3.13 6.08 6.13
C LYS A 18 2.10 4.98 5.86
N LEU A 19 1.87 4.62 4.60
CA LEU A 19 0.98 3.50 4.26
C LEU A 19 1.53 2.16 4.77
N ALA A 20 2.83 1.93 4.64
CA ALA A 20 3.47 0.70 5.11
C ALA A 20 3.30 0.51 6.62
N ALA A 21 3.50 1.58 7.41
CA ALA A 21 3.26 1.59 8.84
C ALA A 21 1.79 1.27 9.19
N LEU A 22 0.84 1.94 8.53
CA LEU A 22 -0.60 1.71 8.73
C LEU A 22 -1.06 0.29 8.35
N ALA A 23 -0.43 -0.30 7.33
CA ALA A 23 -0.74 -1.64 6.85
C ALA A 23 0.07 -2.75 7.55
N HIS A 24 0.96 -2.39 8.48
CA HIS A 24 1.87 -3.30 9.18
C HIS A 24 2.72 -4.14 8.20
N VAL A 25 3.33 -3.47 7.22
CA VAL A 25 4.32 -4.04 6.29
C VAL A 25 5.56 -3.16 6.24
N SER A 26 6.66 -3.68 5.71
CA SER A 26 7.85 -2.86 5.44
C SER A 26 7.64 -2.00 4.18
N GLN A 27 8.22 -0.79 4.17
CA GLN A 27 8.17 0.08 3.00
C GLN A 27 8.76 -0.57 1.73
N PRO A 28 9.87 -1.35 1.78
CA PRO A 28 10.38 -2.05 0.60
C PRO A 28 9.39 -3.08 0.05
N ASN A 29 8.64 -3.78 0.91
CA ASN A 29 7.60 -4.70 0.45
C ASN A 29 6.44 -3.95 -0.20
N LEU A 30 6.01 -2.83 0.38
CA LEU A 30 5.00 -1.98 -0.24
C LEU A 30 5.45 -1.48 -1.62
N SER A 31 6.70 -1.03 -1.77
CA SER A 31 7.25 -0.62 -3.06
C SER A 31 7.27 -1.77 -4.09
N ALA A 32 7.62 -2.98 -3.66
CA ALA A 32 7.59 -4.16 -4.51
C ALA A 32 6.16 -4.53 -4.97
N TYR A 33 5.16 -4.36 -4.10
CA TYR A 33 3.75 -4.51 -4.47
C TYR A 33 3.32 -3.39 -5.42
N GLU A 34 3.72 -2.15 -5.14
CA GLU A 34 3.31 -0.99 -5.93
C GLU A 34 3.82 -1.04 -7.37
N SER A 35 5.01 -1.63 -7.55
CA SER A 35 5.67 -1.83 -8.85
C SER A 35 5.35 -3.17 -9.52
N GLY A 36 4.54 -4.03 -8.89
CA GLY A 36 4.19 -5.35 -9.41
C GLY A 36 5.32 -6.39 -9.33
N LYS A 37 6.46 -6.07 -8.73
CA LYS A 37 7.58 -7.02 -8.52
C LYS A 37 7.20 -8.17 -7.59
N ARG A 38 6.23 -7.96 -6.70
CA ARG A 38 5.67 -8.99 -5.82
C ARG A 38 4.16 -8.85 -5.79
N ILE A 39 3.48 -9.98 -5.64
CA ILE A 39 2.03 -10.03 -5.40
C ILE A 39 1.83 -10.16 -3.88
N PRO A 40 1.10 -9.24 -3.23
CA PRO A 40 0.79 -9.36 -1.82
C PRO A 40 -0.15 -10.55 -1.58
N ARG A 41 0.02 -11.23 -0.44
CA ARG A 41 -0.97 -12.22 0.01
C ARG A 41 -2.33 -11.54 0.25
N PRO A 42 -3.46 -12.27 0.13
CA PRO A 42 -4.80 -11.70 0.34
C PRO A 42 -4.94 -10.93 1.66
N GLU A 43 -4.41 -11.45 2.77
CA GLU A 43 -4.44 -10.80 4.09
C GLU A 43 -3.63 -9.50 4.13
N THR A 44 -2.51 -9.45 3.41
CA THR A 44 -1.68 -8.24 3.30
C THR A 44 -2.36 -7.19 2.43
N LEU A 45 -3.00 -7.62 1.32
CA LEU A 45 -3.78 -6.73 0.48
C LEU A 45 -4.95 -6.12 1.26
N ASP A 46 -5.68 -6.92 2.04
CA ASP A 46 -6.78 -6.43 2.89
C ASP A 46 -6.30 -5.37 3.88
N ARG A 47 -5.17 -5.59 4.58
CA ARG A 47 -4.57 -4.59 5.48
C ARG A 47 -4.21 -3.29 4.77
N ILE A 48 -3.60 -3.38 3.58
CA ILE A 48 -3.27 -2.21 2.74
C ILE A 48 -4.53 -1.44 2.36
N MET A 49 -5.57 -2.14 1.88
CA MET A 49 -6.82 -1.52 1.45
C MET A 49 -7.60 -0.89 2.62
N LYS A 50 -7.57 -1.50 3.80
CA LYS A 50 -8.12 -0.92 5.03
C LYS A 50 -7.38 0.34 5.45
N ALA A 51 -6.05 0.33 5.41
CA ALA A 51 -5.23 1.50 5.69
C ALA A 51 -5.52 2.68 4.74
N LEU A 52 -5.76 2.38 3.45
CA LEU A 52 -6.14 3.39 2.45
C LEU A 52 -7.55 3.98 2.63
N ARG A 53 -8.47 3.25 3.29
CA ARG A 53 -9.83 3.72 3.57
C ARG A 53 -9.91 4.64 4.79
N ARG A 54 -8.97 4.52 5.73
CA ARG A 54 -8.87 5.45 6.87
C ARG A 54 -8.37 6.79 6.35
N ARG A 55 -9.30 7.68 5.96
CA ARG A 55 -8.97 9.10 5.78
C ARG A 55 -8.42 9.64 7.11
N PRO A 56 -7.32 10.42 7.09
CA PRO A 56 -6.99 11.26 8.24
C PRO A 56 -8.09 12.28 8.48
#